data_AF-A0AAD5RBY9-F1
#
_entry.id   AF-A0AAD5RBY9-F1
#
_cell.length_a   1.000
_cell.length_b   1.000
_cell.length_c   1.000
_cell.angle_alpha   90.00
_cell.angle_beta   90.00
_cell.angle_gamma   90.00
#
_symmetry.space_group_name_H-M   'P 1'
#
loop_
_entity.id
_entity.type
_entity.pdbx_description
1 polymer ?
#
loop_
_entity_poly.entity_id
_entity_poly.type
_entity_poly.pdbx_seq_one_letter_code
_entity_poly.pdbx_strand_id
1 'polypeptide(L)'
;MAAFLKSPNTKLIGGILAALGGGTALYTFSPQVDSFFGSRADSATVKKIEEGYAKLNGPEGAKCKSLLKKHLTKDVMDKCKHKKTRLGATLYDCIRSGIYNLDAGVGVYAPDAESYRTFSPLFDKIIEDYHGFSPSQKQPLSI
;
A
#
# COMPACT_ATOMS: atom_id res chain seq x y z
N MET A 1 39.58 -22.34 -16.12
CA MET A 1 38.91 -21.05 -15.92
C MET A 1 37.74 -20.96 -16.89
N ALA A 2 36.52 -20.81 -16.35
CA ALA A 2 35.20 -20.38 -16.89
C ALA A 2 35.04 -20.09 -18.41
N ALA A 3 33.90 -20.22 -19.10
CA ALA A 3 32.49 -20.58 -18.85
C ALA A 3 31.84 -20.76 -20.25
N PHE A 4 31.07 -21.81 -20.54
CA PHE A 4 29.60 -21.91 -20.48
C PHE A 4 28.82 -20.62 -20.84
N LEU A 5 28.11 -20.65 -21.98
CA LEU A 5 26.66 -20.35 -22.10
C LEU A 5 26.22 -20.30 -23.58
N LYS A 6 25.39 -21.26 -24.00
CA LYS A 6 24.50 -21.13 -25.17
C LYS A 6 23.12 -21.68 -24.82
N SER A 7 22.14 -20.78 -24.88
CA SER A 7 20.65 -20.90 -24.97
C SER A 7 20.19 -22.07 -25.88
N PRO A 8 18.94 -22.63 -25.88
CA PRO A 8 17.64 -21.94 -25.66
C PRO A 8 16.44 -22.76 -25.08
N ASN A 9 15.33 -22.03 -24.86
CA ASN A 9 13.91 -22.41 -24.78
C ASN A 9 13.50 -23.87 -25.14
N THR A 10 12.57 -24.49 -24.39
CA THR A 10 11.15 -24.73 -24.79
C THR A 10 10.39 -25.56 -23.72
N LYS A 11 9.13 -25.17 -23.52
CA LYS A 11 8.02 -25.72 -22.72
C LYS A 11 7.89 -27.26 -22.77
N LEU A 12 7.45 -27.92 -21.68
CA LEU A 12 6.25 -28.82 -21.63
C LEU A 12 6.11 -29.58 -20.27
N ILE A 13 5.01 -29.31 -19.56
CA ILE A 13 4.11 -30.25 -18.84
C ILE A 13 4.69 -31.25 -17.80
N GLY A 14 4.18 -31.14 -16.56
CA GLY A 14 3.49 -32.29 -15.93
C GLY A 14 4.05 -32.86 -14.63
N GLY A 15 3.22 -32.83 -13.59
CA GLY A 15 2.98 -34.03 -12.77
C GLY A 15 3.66 -34.11 -11.39
N ILE A 16 2.83 -34.03 -10.35
CA ILE A 16 3.11 -34.48 -8.98
C ILE A 16 3.21 -36.01 -8.95
N LEU A 17 4.24 -36.57 -8.32
CA LEU A 17 4.14 -37.87 -7.63
C LEU A 17 5.15 -37.97 -6.48
N ALA A 18 4.61 -38.03 -5.27
CA ALA A 18 5.34 -38.35 -4.04
C ALA A 18 5.45 -39.89 -3.90
N ALA A 19 6.64 -40.40 -3.57
CA ALA A 19 6.79 -41.73 -2.94
C ALA A 19 8.18 -41.90 -2.30
N LEU A 20 8.22 -41.79 -0.97
CA LEU A 20 8.88 -42.69 -0.02
C LEU A 20 10.27 -43.25 -0.37
N GLY A 21 11.31 -42.76 0.32
CA GLY A 21 12.53 -43.54 0.52
C GLY A 21 13.79 -42.70 0.78
N GLY A 22 14.18 -42.59 2.05
CA GLY A 22 15.55 -42.45 2.57
C GLY A 22 16.59 -41.60 1.81
N GLY A 23 17.11 -40.57 2.50
CA GLY A 23 18.46 -40.04 2.25
C GLY A 23 18.50 -38.62 1.68
N THR A 24 18.78 -37.65 2.56
CA THR A 24 19.56 -36.43 2.27
C THR A 24 19.47 -35.86 0.84
N ALA A 25 18.31 -35.33 0.49
CA ALA A 25 18.19 -34.37 -0.59
C ALA A 25 17.28 -33.24 -0.09
N LEU A 26 17.84 -32.37 0.75
CA LEU A 26 17.36 -30.98 0.87
C LEU A 26 17.71 -30.31 -0.46
N TYR A 27 16.99 -30.74 -1.50
CA TYR A 27 16.99 -30.19 -2.83
C TYR A 27 16.62 -28.73 -2.63
N THR A 28 17.63 -27.88 -2.78
CA THR A 28 17.51 -26.43 -2.74
C THR A 28 16.33 -26.05 -3.62
N PHE A 29 15.20 -25.81 -2.98
CA PHE A 29 14.01 -25.25 -3.58
C PHE A 29 14.45 -23.92 -4.16
N SER A 30 14.71 -23.90 -5.47
CA SER A 30 15.08 -22.68 -6.18
C SER A 30 14.05 -21.60 -5.89
N PRO A 31 14.49 -20.34 -5.79
CA PRO A 31 13.64 -19.24 -5.37
C PRO A 31 12.69 -18.90 -6.52
N GLN A 32 11.49 -19.48 -6.54
CA GLN A 32 10.41 -19.03 -7.41
C GLN A 32 9.08 -19.01 -6.66
N VAL A 33 9.09 -18.30 -5.53
CA VAL A 33 7.89 -17.91 -4.77
C VAL A 33 7.94 -16.40 -4.50
N ASP A 34 8.04 -15.59 -5.55
CA ASP A 34 7.86 -14.13 -5.42
C ASP A 34 7.21 -13.51 -6.66
N SER A 35 6.22 -14.20 -7.23
CA SER A 35 5.34 -13.60 -8.25
C SER A 35 3.85 -13.81 -7.97
N PHE A 36 3.51 -14.23 -6.75
CA PHE A 36 2.14 -14.36 -6.26
C PHE A 36 1.82 -13.48 -5.04
N PHE A 37 2.80 -12.76 -4.48
CA PHE A 37 2.55 -11.75 -3.44
C PHE A 37 2.40 -10.37 -4.08
N GLY A 38 1.15 -10.01 -4.31
CA GLY A 38 0.74 -8.72 -4.85
C GLY A 38 1.13 -7.53 -3.98
N SER A 39 1.27 -6.38 -4.65
CA SER A 39 0.94 -5.03 -4.18
C SER A 39 1.10 -4.71 -2.68
N ARG A 40 2.17 -5.15 -2.03
CA ARG A 40 2.47 -4.78 -0.65
C ARG A 40 3.43 -3.59 -0.62
N ALA A 41 3.17 -2.63 0.27
CA ALA A 41 4.11 -1.54 0.52
C ALA A 41 5.42 -2.09 1.10
N ASP A 42 6.54 -1.50 0.71
CA ASP A 42 7.86 -1.87 1.21
C ASP A 42 8.04 -1.50 2.69
N SER A 43 8.94 -2.20 3.39
CA SER A 43 9.16 -1.99 4.83
C SER A 43 9.65 -0.57 5.16
N ALA A 44 10.40 0.08 4.25
CA ALA A 44 10.88 1.44 4.47
C ALA A 44 9.73 2.46 4.41
N THR A 45 8.79 2.28 3.48
CA THR A 45 7.59 3.11 3.36
C THR A 45 6.67 2.94 4.57
N VAL A 46 6.51 1.71 5.09
CA VAL A 46 5.74 1.48 6.32
C VAL A 46 6.33 2.27 7.50
N LYS A 47 7.66 2.27 7.66
CA LYS A 47 8.32 3.07 8.70
C LYS A 47 8.04 4.56 8.55
N LYS A 48 8.12 5.11 7.33
CA LYS A 48 7.80 6.51 7.06
C LYS A 48 6.34 6.87 7.37
N ILE A 49 5.41 5.94 7.15
CA ILE A 49 3.99 6.12 7.52
C ILE A 49 3.85 6.20 9.04
N GLU A 50 4.50 5.30 9.77
CA GLU A 50 4.46 5.28 11.24
C GLU A 50 5.13 6.51 11.86
N GLU A 51 6.26 6.95 11.31
CA GLU A 51 6.93 8.21 11.67
C GLU A 51 6.05 9.43 11.37
N GLY A 52 5.40 9.45 10.20
CA GLY A 52 4.46 10.50 9.81
C GLY A 52 3.26 10.60 10.76
N TYR A 53 2.71 9.45 11.16
CA TYR A 53 1.65 9.37 12.17
C TYR A 53 2.11 9.88 13.54
N ALA A 54 3.32 9.50 13.96
CA ALA A 54 3.90 9.99 15.22
C ALA A 54 4.11 11.51 15.18
N LYS A 55 4.58 12.07 14.05
CA LYS A 55 4.76 13.51 13.87
C LYS A 55 3.44 14.28 13.95
N LEU A 56 2.39 13.77 13.30
CA LEU A 56 1.04 14.36 13.34
C LEU A 56 0.42 14.34 14.75
N ASN A 57 0.72 13.32 15.55
CA ASN A 57 0.25 13.21 16.93
C ASN A 57 1.20 13.85 17.96
N GLY A 58 2.39 14.25 17.54
CA GLY A 58 3.40 14.90 18.38
C GLY A 58 3.11 16.38 18.65
N PRO A 59 4.09 17.09 19.26
CA PRO A 59 3.94 18.49 19.67
C PRO A 59 3.74 19.45 18.49
N GLU A 60 4.37 19.17 17.34
CA GLU A 60 4.21 19.97 16.12
C GLU A 60 2.79 19.87 15.55
N GLY A 61 2.21 18.66 15.59
CA GLY A 61 0.85 18.41 15.14
C GLY A 61 -0.22 18.87 16.12
N ALA A 62 0.10 19.30 17.35
CA ALA A 62 -0.89 19.72 18.35
C ALA A 62 -1.75 20.91 17.87
N LYS A 63 -1.20 21.78 17.02
CA LYS A 63 -1.92 22.91 16.42
C LYS A 63 -2.57 22.58 15.06
N CYS A 64 -2.30 21.41 14.51
CA CYS A 64 -2.83 20.99 13.21
C CYS A 64 -4.32 20.67 13.32
N LYS A 65 -5.13 21.31 12.49
CA LYS A 65 -6.59 21.10 12.39
C LYS A 65 -6.99 20.38 11.10
N SER A 66 -6.03 19.69 10.46
CA SER A 66 -6.28 19.02 9.19
C SER A 66 -7.28 17.87 9.32
N LEU A 67 -8.09 17.66 8.28
CA LEU A 67 -8.97 16.50 8.19
C LEU A 67 -8.19 15.19 8.19
N LEU A 68 -6.97 15.18 7.63
CA LEU A 68 -6.06 14.05 7.73
C LEU A 68 -5.83 13.65 9.19
N LYS A 69 -5.46 14.59 10.07
CA LYS A 69 -5.21 14.27 11.49
C LYS A 69 -6.46 13.73 12.20
N LYS A 70 -7.63 14.27 11.86
CA LYS A 70 -8.92 13.85 12.46
C LYS A 70 -9.28 12.40 12.10
N HIS A 71 -9.06 12.00 10.85
CA HIS A 71 -9.53 10.71 10.33
C HIS A 71 -8.44 9.63 10.20
N LEU A 72 -7.16 10.01 10.23
CA LEU A 72 -6.04 9.08 10.27
C LEU A 72 -5.89 8.50 11.69
N THR A 73 -6.76 7.56 12.04
CA THR A 73 -6.65 6.79 13.28
C THR A 73 -5.67 5.62 13.09
N LYS A 74 -5.19 5.06 14.21
CA LYS A 74 -4.30 3.88 14.18
C LYS A 74 -4.93 2.69 13.42
N ASP A 75 -6.24 2.47 13.57
CA ASP A 75 -6.97 1.42 12.85
C ASP A 75 -6.98 1.65 11.33
N VAL A 76 -7.24 2.89 10.89
CA VAL A 76 -7.21 3.26 9.46
C VAL A 76 -5.79 3.11 8.90
N MET A 77 -4.78 3.52 9.65
CA MET A 77 -3.37 3.36 9.28
C MET A 77 -3.00 1.88 9.15
N ASP A 78 -3.32 1.05 10.14
CA ASP A 78 -2.98 -0.38 10.15
C ASP A 78 -3.66 -1.14 8.98
N LYS A 79 -4.89 -0.75 8.62
CA LYS A 79 -5.60 -1.30 7.44
C LYS A 79 -4.99 -0.90 6.11
N CYS A 80 -4.33 0.26 6.04
CA CYS A 80 -3.88 0.86 4.78
C CYS A 80 -2.36 0.79 4.56
N LYS A 81 -1.55 0.68 5.61
CA LYS A 81 -0.08 0.82 5.55
C LYS A 81 0.63 -0.20 4.67
N HIS A 82 0.04 -1.38 4.50
CA HIS A 82 0.59 -2.44 3.66
C HIS A 82 0.03 -2.46 2.24
N LYS A 83 -0.97 -1.62 1.93
CA LYS A 83 -1.61 -1.62 0.61
C LYS A 83 -0.82 -0.76 -0.37
N LYS A 84 -0.89 -1.14 -1.64
CA LYS A 84 -0.32 -0.41 -2.78
C LYS A 84 -1.29 -0.49 -3.94
N THR A 85 -1.39 0.57 -4.73
CA THR A 85 -2.19 0.56 -5.97
C THR A 85 -1.45 -0.18 -7.08
N ARG A 86 -2.14 -0.45 -8.19
CA ARG A 86 -1.52 -1.06 -9.37
C ARG A 86 -0.41 -0.20 -9.98
N LEU A 87 -0.49 1.13 -9.85
CA LEU A 87 0.55 2.06 -10.31
C LEU A 87 1.68 2.24 -9.29
N GLY A 88 1.61 1.58 -8.13
CA GLY A 88 2.65 1.61 -7.12
C GLY A 88 2.46 2.69 -6.05
N ALA A 89 1.36 3.42 -6.05
CA ALA A 89 1.08 4.45 -5.04
C ALA A 89 0.81 3.82 -3.67
N THR A 90 1.37 4.42 -2.63
CA THR A 90 1.23 3.96 -1.24
C THR A 90 0.47 4.97 -0.41
N LEU A 91 0.09 4.56 0.81
CA LEU A 91 -0.53 5.48 1.78
C LEU A 91 0.39 6.68 2.06
N TYR A 92 1.71 6.47 2.12
CA TYR A 92 2.67 7.56 2.36
C TYR A 92 2.54 8.65 1.31
N ASP A 93 2.41 8.29 0.04
CA ASP A 93 2.28 9.25 -1.06
C ASP A 93 1.01 10.09 -0.95
N CYS A 94 -0.05 9.52 -0.37
CA CYS A 94 -1.30 10.23 -0.15
C CYS A 94 -1.21 11.24 1.00
N ILE A 95 -0.54 10.88 2.10
CA ILE A 95 -0.52 11.68 3.34
C ILE A 95 0.71 12.59 3.45
N ARG A 96 1.71 12.41 2.60
CA ARG A 96 3.00 13.12 2.66
C ARG A 96 2.80 14.62 2.79
N SER A 97 1.96 15.21 1.96
CA SER A 97 1.70 16.65 2.00
C SER A 97 1.16 17.11 3.35
N GLY A 98 0.22 16.39 3.96
CA GLY A 98 -0.34 16.77 5.27
C GLY A 98 0.62 16.59 6.45
N ILE A 99 1.65 15.74 6.31
CA ILE A 99 2.71 15.57 7.32
C ILE A 99 3.71 16.73 7.27
N TYR A 100 4.07 17.20 6.07
CA TYR A 100 5.01 18.31 5.91
C TYR A 100 4.33 19.68 6.06
N ASN A 101 3.09 19.82 5.60
CA ASN A 101 2.32 21.06 5.66
C ASN A 101 1.19 20.91 6.69
N LEU A 102 1.51 21.22 7.95
CA LEU A 102 0.59 21.08 9.09
C LEU A 102 -0.52 22.14 9.12
N ASP A 103 -0.40 23.17 8.29
CA ASP A 103 -1.38 24.23 8.06
C ASP A 103 -2.44 23.87 7.01
N ALA A 104 -2.28 22.72 6.32
CA ALA A 104 -3.23 22.25 5.33
C ALA A 104 -4.61 21.95 5.96
N GLY A 105 -5.69 22.43 5.33
CA GLY A 105 -7.06 22.14 5.79
C GLY A 105 -7.43 20.65 5.67
N VAL A 106 -7.02 19.98 4.59
CA VAL A 106 -7.32 18.56 4.35
C VAL A 106 -6.07 17.69 4.51
N GLY A 107 -5.02 17.95 3.72
CA GLY A 107 -3.71 17.29 3.85
C GLY A 107 -3.57 15.93 3.15
N VAL A 108 -4.53 15.53 2.30
CA VAL A 108 -4.43 14.29 1.50
C VAL A 108 -4.53 14.57 0.01
N TYR A 109 -3.81 13.77 -0.79
CA TYR A 109 -3.92 13.74 -2.24
C TYR A 109 -4.03 12.29 -2.72
N ALA A 110 -4.80 12.04 -3.77
CA ALA A 110 -4.86 10.74 -4.42
C ALA A 110 -3.90 10.74 -5.62
N PRO A 111 -2.82 9.94 -5.60
CA PRO A 111 -1.88 9.86 -6.71
C PRO A 111 -2.50 9.27 -7.98
N ASP A 112 -3.52 8.41 -7.81
CA ASP A 112 -4.25 7.78 -8.89
C ASP A 112 -5.74 7.57 -8.52
N ALA A 113 -6.56 7.22 -9.51
CA ALA A 113 -7.99 6.96 -9.29
C ALA A 113 -8.24 5.73 -8.41
N GLU A 114 -7.33 4.77 -8.40
CA GLU A 114 -7.43 3.55 -7.59
C GLU A 114 -7.26 3.86 -6.10
N SER A 115 -6.51 4.90 -5.74
CA SER A 115 -6.22 5.32 -4.38
C SER A 115 -7.49 5.62 -3.58
N TYR A 116 -8.52 6.18 -4.21
CA TYR A 116 -9.83 6.40 -3.58
C TYR A 116 -10.50 5.10 -3.13
N ARG A 117 -10.25 3.99 -3.83
CA ARG A 117 -10.79 2.66 -3.47
C ARG A 117 -9.87 1.90 -2.53
N THR A 118 -8.57 1.89 -2.80
CA THR A 118 -7.57 1.14 -2.03
C THR A 118 -7.43 1.68 -0.60
N PHE A 119 -7.50 3.00 -0.46
CA PHE A 119 -7.44 3.73 0.81
C PHE A 119 -8.79 4.34 1.20
N SER A 120 -9.90 3.72 0.77
CA SER A 120 -11.26 4.18 1.08
C SER A 120 -11.54 4.41 2.58
N PRO A 121 -10.99 3.62 3.54
CA PRO A 121 -11.23 3.89 4.96
C PRO A 121 -10.77 5.27 5.43
N LEU A 122 -9.82 5.89 4.72
CA LEU A 122 -9.37 7.27 4.97
C LEU A 122 -10.13 8.27 4.10
N PHE A 123 -10.18 8.04 2.78
CA PHE A 123 -10.76 9.00 1.84
C PHE A 123 -12.27 9.20 2.04
N ASP A 124 -13.02 8.13 2.27
CA ASP A 124 -14.47 8.20 2.45
C ASP A 124 -14.84 9.11 3.63
N LYS A 125 -14.10 9.00 4.74
CA LYS A 125 -14.31 9.81 5.94
C LYS A 125 -13.94 11.28 5.73
N ILE A 126 -12.87 11.55 4.99
CA ILE A 126 -12.46 12.91 4.66
C ILE A 126 -13.46 13.56 3.69
N ILE A 127 -13.93 12.83 2.68
CA ILE A 127 -14.91 13.31 1.69
C ILE A 127 -16.26 13.59 2.37
N GLU A 128 -16.71 12.69 3.24
CA GLU A 128 -17.94 12.85 4.01
C GLU A 128 -17.90 14.10 4.90
N ASP A 129 -16.80 14.33 5.63
CA ASP A 129 -16.65 15.48 6.52
C ASP A 129 -16.45 16.81 5.76
N TYR A 130 -15.78 16.79 4.61
CA TYR A 130 -15.51 17.99 3.83
C TYR A 130 -16.68 18.40 2.92
N HIS A 131 -17.36 17.44 2.29
CA HIS A 131 -18.44 17.69 1.33
C HIS A 131 -19.84 17.37 1.85
N GLY A 132 -19.98 16.78 3.04
CA GLY A 132 -21.27 16.28 3.54
C GLY A 132 -21.81 15.13 2.67
N PHE A 133 -20.92 14.42 1.98
CA PHE A 133 -21.28 13.46 0.94
C PHE A 133 -20.99 12.04 1.40
N SER A 134 -22.03 11.23 1.53
CA SER A 134 -21.85 9.85 1.97
C SER A 134 -21.32 8.97 0.83
N PRO A 135 -20.62 7.87 1.14
CA PRO A 135 -20.09 6.95 0.11
C PRO A 135 -21.16 6.31 -0.79
N SER A 136 -22.44 6.37 -0.37
CA SER A 136 -23.57 5.83 -1.14
C SER A 136 -24.18 6.84 -2.11
N GLN A 137 -23.86 8.13 -1.99
CA GLN A 137 -24.35 9.17 -2.90
C GLN A 137 -23.49 9.21 -4.18
N LYS A 138 -24.07 9.70 -5.29
CA LYS A 138 -23.35 9.89 -6.57
C LYS A 138 -23.39 11.36 -6.98
N GLN A 139 -22.26 11.88 -7.43
CA GLN A 139 -22.18 13.25 -7.92
C GLN A 139 -23.18 13.42 -9.08
N PRO A 140 -23.98 14.50 -9.11
CA PRO A 140 -24.91 14.75 -10.20
C PRO A 140 -24.12 14.93 -11.50
N LEU A 141 -24.73 14.56 -12.63
CA LEU A 141 -24.16 14.84 -13.94
C LEU A 141 -24.15 16.36 -14.13
N SER A 142 -23.00 16.92 -14.46
CA SER A 142 -22.90 18.31 -14.92
C SER A 142 -23.69 18.41 -16.22
N ILE A 143 -24.84 19.09 -16.16
CA ILE A 143 -25.67 19.39 -17.33
C ILE A 143 -25.04 20.49 -18.18
#